data_AF-A0A928Z270-F1
#
_entry.id   AF-A0A928Z270-F1
#
_cell.length_a   1.000
_cell.length_b   1.000
_cell.length_c   1.000
_cell.angle_alpha   90.00
_cell.angle_beta   90.00
_cell.angle_gamma   90.00
#
_symmetry.space_group_name_H-M   'P 1'
#
loop_
_entity.id
_entity.type
_entity.pdbx_description
1 polymer ?
#
loop_
_entity_poly.entity_id
_entity_poly.type
_entity_poly.pdbx_seq_one_letter_code
_entity_poly.pdbx_strand_id
1 'polypeptide(L)'
;MPESVDIQELALVVSAKNNNPTVLNPDMLRYSGIIPTEWELARQPVYTNEVVQLVFKNGVSLLSQTDRIAFIETFSDKPLDQATTPTLATKYLETLAHADYQALGINLRGYVPFKE
;
A
#
# COMPACT_ATOMS: atom_id res chain seq x y z
N MET A 1 -33.59 -4.62 3.22
CA MET A 1 -32.52 -4.06 2.36
C MET A 1 -31.28 -4.90 2.64
N PRO A 2 -30.54 -5.40 1.64
CA PRO A 2 -29.27 -6.06 1.92
C PRO A 2 -28.37 -5.06 2.67
N GLU A 3 -27.83 -5.47 3.81
CA GLU A 3 -26.89 -4.64 4.56
C GLU A 3 -25.66 -4.42 3.67
N SER A 4 -25.28 -3.16 3.44
CA SER A 4 -24.14 -2.80 2.62
C SER A 4 -22.86 -3.14 3.38
N VAL A 5 -21.94 -3.84 2.72
CA VAL A 5 -20.60 -4.09 3.25
C VAL A 5 -19.88 -2.76 3.41
N ASP A 6 -19.45 -2.47 4.62
CA ASP A 6 -18.57 -1.35 4.95
C ASP A 6 -17.12 -1.79 4.76
N ILE A 7 -16.46 -1.27 3.73
CA ILE A 7 -15.07 -1.61 3.40
C ILE A 7 -14.15 -0.76 4.25
N GLN A 8 -13.26 -1.43 4.98
CA GLN A 8 -12.37 -0.83 5.97
C GLN A 8 -10.91 -0.81 5.50
N GLU A 9 -10.52 -1.74 4.62
CA GLU A 9 -9.16 -1.82 4.09
C GLU A 9 -9.14 -2.40 2.68
N LEU A 10 -8.21 -1.87 1.87
CA LEU A 10 -7.77 -2.43 0.60
C LEU A 10 -6.26 -2.67 0.68
N ALA A 11 -5.82 -3.87 0.32
CA ALA A 11 -4.41 -4.18 0.17
C ALA A 11 -4.13 -4.77 -1.22
N LEU A 12 -3.22 -4.13 -1.95
CA LEU A 12 -2.65 -4.64 -3.19
C LEU A 12 -1.27 -5.23 -2.89
N VAL A 13 -1.11 -6.52 -3.13
CA VAL A 13 0.14 -7.24 -2.83
C VAL A 13 0.74 -7.74 -4.12
N VAL A 14 1.92 -7.26 -4.47
CA VAL A 14 2.66 -7.69 -5.65
C VAL A 14 3.79 -8.60 -5.19
N SER A 15 3.75 -9.86 -5.61
CA SER A 15 4.86 -10.78 -5.41
C SER A 15 5.96 -10.53 -6.44
N ALA A 16 7.21 -10.62 -6.03
CA ALA A 16 8.36 -10.42 -6.88
C ALA A 16 9.51 -11.32 -6.45
N LYS A 17 10.28 -11.82 -7.41
CA LYS A 17 11.48 -12.61 -7.11
C LYS A 17 12.63 -11.67 -6.76
N ASN A 18 13.35 -11.97 -5.68
CA ASN A 18 14.51 -11.21 -5.22
C ASN A 18 14.22 -9.71 -5.04
N ASN A 19 13.03 -9.37 -4.51
CA ASN A 19 12.72 -7.98 -4.19
C ASN A 19 13.73 -7.46 -3.16
N ASN A 20 14.23 -6.25 -3.36
CA ASN A 20 15.10 -5.60 -2.39
C ASN A 20 14.26 -4.64 -1.52
N PRO A 21 13.97 -4.97 -0.25
CA PRO A 21 13.13 -4.13 0.60
C PRO A 21 13.66 -2.72 0.79
N THR A 22 14.99 -2.57 0.82
CA THR A 22 15.69 -1.30 1.12
C THR A 22 15.53 -0.22 0.06
N VAL A 23 15.07 -0.60 -1.15
CA VAL A 23 14.71 0.37 -2.20
C VAL A 23 13.51 1.23 -1.78
N LEU A 24 12.61 0.67 -0.96
CA LEU A 24 11.48 1.42 -0.42
C LEU A 24 11.97 2.41 0.64
N ASN A 25 11.90 3.71 0.34
CA ASN A 25 12.11 4.77 1.33
C ASN A 25 11.32 6.03 0.93
N PRO A 26 11.00 6.93 1.88
CA PRO A 26 10.18 8.11 1.61
C PRO A 26 10.75 9.02 0.51
N ASP A 27 12.06 9.19 0.46
CA ASP A 27 12.69 10.12 -0.48
C ASP A 27 12.61 9.59 -1.91
N MET A 28 12.89 8.31 -2.12
CA MET A 28 12.69 7.64 -3.41
C MET A 28 11.26 7.79 -3.89
N LEU A 29 10.28 7.54 -3.02
CA LEU A 29 8.85 7.64 -3.38
C LEU A 29 8.44 9.08 -3.77
N ARG A 30 9.01 10.10 -3.13
CA ARG A 30 8.76 11.50 -3.47
C ARG A 30 9.44 11.90 -4.77
N TYR A 31 10.73 11.58 -4.93
CA TYR A 31 11.49 11.95 -6.12
C TYR A 31 11.00 11.25 -7.40
N SER A 32 10.45 10.05 -7.28
CA SER A 32 9.79 9.33 -8.37
C SER A 32 8.35 9.78 -8.63
N GLY A 33 7.78 10.67 -7.80
CA GLY A 33 6.39 11.11 -7.92
C GLY A 33 5.36 10.00 -7.63
N ILE A 34 5.77 8.93 -6.96
CA ILE A 34 4.87 7.86 -6.51
C ILE A 34 3.95 8.43 -5.43
N ILE A 35 4.50 9.10 -4.42
CA ILE A 35 3.73 9.82 -3.41
C ILE A 35 3.87 11.34 -3.57
N PRO A 36 2.84 12.12 -3.18
CA PRO A 36 2.95 13.57 -3.06
C PRO A 36 3.97 14.01 -2.01
N THR A 37 4.57 15.18 -2.20
CA THR A 37 5.64 15.71 -1.32
C THR A 37 5.16 16.06 0.09
N GLU A 38 3.89 16.42 0.22
CA GLU A 38 3.22 16.81 1.46
C GLU A 38 2.84 15.62 2.34
N TRP A 39 3.00 14.38 1.86
CA TRP A 39 2.71 13.21 2.67
C TRP A 39 3.70 13.07 3.83
N GLU A 40 3.12 13.01 5.03
CA GLU A 40 3.84 12.84 6.28
C GLU A 40 3.72 11.41 6.81
N LEU A 41 4.82 10.91 7.34
CA LEU A 41 4.83 9.64 8.05
C LEU A 41 4.08 9.77 9.37
N ALA A 42 3.27 8.77 9.71
CA ALA A 42 2.59 8.67 10.98
C ALA A 42 3.53 8.26 12.13
N ARG A 43 4.62 7.57 11.80
CA ARG A 43 5.66 7.11 12.73
C ARG A 43 7.00 6.94 12.02
N GLN A 44 8.07 6.73 12.77
CA GLN A 44 9.36 6.40 12.16
C GLN A 44 9.24 5.13 11.31
N PRO A 45 9.87 5.10 10.12
CA PRO A 45 9.95 3.88 9.31
C PRO A 45 10.59 2.72 10.06
N VAL A 46 10.14 1.51 9.73
CA VAL A 46 10.84 0.30 10.16
C VAL A 46 11.77 -0.11 9.03
N TYR A 47 13.07 -0.23 9.31
CA TYR A 47 14.08 -0.71 8.36
C TYR A 47 14.80 -1.92 8.95
N THR A 48 14.74 -3.03 8.22
CA THR A 48 15.57 -4.22 8.43
C THR A 48 16.05 -4.72 7.07
N ASN A 49 16.94 -5.69 7.05
CA ASN A 49 17.40 -6.29 5.79
C ASN A 49 16.27 -7.02 5.04
N GLU A 50 15.25 -7.49 5.76
CA GLU A 50 14.19 -8.35 5.21
C GLU A 50 12.88 -7.60 5.01
N VAL A 51 12.67 -6.51 5.74
CA VAL A 51 11.41 -5.79 5.81
C VAL A 51 11.65 -4.30 5.90
N VAL A 52 10.92 -3.55 5.07
CA VAL A 52 10.74 -2.10 5.23
C VAL A 52 9.26 -1.78 5.34
N GLN A 53 8.89 -0.97 6.34
CA GLN A 53 7.53 -0.49 6.50
C GLN A 53 7.47 1.03 6.62
N LEU A 54 6.65 1.65 5.76
CA LEU A 54 6.30 3.06 5.80
C LEU A 54 4.81 3.18 6.14
N VAL A 55 4.47 4.01 7.12
CA VAL A 55 3.08 4.27 7.52
C VAL A 55 2.85 5.77 7.47
N PHE A 56 1.84 6.20 6.72
CA PHE A 56 1.51 7.61 6.49
C PHE A 56 0.26 8.02 7.28
N LYS A 57 0.16 9.32 7.60
CA LYS A 57 -0.96 9.86 8.39
C LYS A 57 -2.33 9.77 7.71
N ASN A 58 -2.35 9.63 6.39
CA ASN A 58 -3.57 9.54 5.57
C ASN A 58 -4.15 8.12 5.47
N GLY A 59 -3.68 7.18 6.29
CA GLY A 59 -4.16 5.80 6.32
C GLY A 59 -3.52 4.89 5.27
N VAL A 60 -2.51 5.36 4.53
CA VAL A 60 -1.74 4.51 3.60
C VAL A 60 -0.51 3.94 4.30
N SER A 61 -0.20 2.67 4.03
CA SER A 61 1.06 2.05 4.40
C SER A 61 1.64 1.22 3.27
N LEU A 62 2.96 1.17 3.23
CA LEU A 62 3.74 0.39 2.27
C LEU A 62 4.60 -0.59 3.05
N LEU A 63 4.55 -1.86 2.67
CA LEU A 63 5.35 -2.92 3.28
C LEU A 63 6.12 -3.64 2.19
N SER A 64 7.44 -3.53 2.20
CA SER A 64 8.32 -4.26 1.28
C SER A 64 9.01 -5.39 2.03
N GLN A 65 8.95 -6.59 1.48
CA GLN A 65 9.62 -7.79 1.96
C GLN A 65 10.41 -8.43 0.81
N THR A 66 11.28 -9.39 1.10
CA THR A 66 12.17 -10.00 0.08
C THR A 66 11.45 -10.70 -1.08
N ASP A 67 10.18 -11.07 -0.90
CA ASP A 67 9.36 -11.78 -1.87
C ASP A 67 8.14 -10.99 -2.38
N ARG A 68 7.87 -9.81 -1.81
CA ARG A 68 6.67 -9.04 -2.13
C ARG A 68 6.76 -7.57 -1.72
N ILE A 69 5.86 -6.78 -2.29
CA ILE A 69 5.52 -5.45 -1.78
C ILE A 69 4.00 -5.33 -1.63
N ALA A 70 3.54 -4.73 -0.54
CA ALA A 70 2.14 -4.48 -0.25
C ALA A 70 1.85 -2.98 -0.15
N PHE A 71 0.78 -2.54 -0.79
CA PHE A 71 0.20 -1.21 -0.75
C PHE A 71 -1.14 -1.34 -0.01
N ILE A 72 -1.21 -0.79 1.20
CA ILE A 72 -2.34 -0.99 2.10
C ILE A 72 -2.97 0.37 2.42
N GLU A 73 -4.29 0.44 2.39
CA GLU A 73 -5.04 1.66 2.64
C GLU A 73 -6.23 1.35 3.53
N THR A 74 -6.31 2.04 4.67
CA THR A 74 -7.45 1.97 5.57
C THR A 74 -8.45 3.08 5.25
N PHE A 75 -9.73 2.75 5.29
CA PHE A 75 -10.85 3.63 5.00
C PHE A 75 -11.59 3.92 6.30
N SER A 76 -11.28 5.06 6.93
CA SER A 76 -12.03 5.54 8.09
C SER A 76 -13.12 6.51 7.66
N ASP A 77 -12.74 7.52 6.86
CA ASP A 77 -13.61 8.64 6.49
C ASP A 77 -13.68 8.88 4.97
N LYS A 78 -13.14 7.95 4.16
CA LYS A 78 -13.12 8.07 2.70
C LYS A 78 -13.76 6.86 2.03
N PRO A 79 -14.50 7.04 0.93
CA PRO A 79 -15.07 5.94 0.16
C PRO A 79 -13.99 5.18 -0.65
N LEU A 80 -14.30 3.94 -1.02
CA LEU A 80 -13.39 3.05 -1.77
C LEU A 80 -12.99 3.60 -3.15
N ASP A 81 -13.87 4.37 -3.80
CA ASP A 81 -13.60 4.99 -5.10
C ASP A 81 -12.52 6.09 -5.04
N GLN A 82 -12.16 6.54 -3.84
CA GLN A 82 -11.06 7.47 -3.58
C GLN A 82 -9.77 6.75 -3.11
N ALA A 83 -9.69 5.43 -3.27
CA ALA A 83 -8.49 4.67 -2.97
C ALA A 83 -7.30 5.18 -3.80
N THR A 84 -6.21 5.48 -3.11
CA THR A 84 -4.96 5.96 -3.72
C THR A 84 -4.01 4.81 -4.06
N THR A 85 -4.10 3.70 -3.34
CA THR A 85 -3.21 2.55 -3.47
C THR A 85 -3.11 1.92 -4.86
N PRO A 86 -4.17 1.84 -5.69
CA PRO A 86 -4.03 1.38 -7.08
C PRO A 86 -3.07 2.26 -7.90
N THR A 87 -3.21 3.59 -7.78
CA THR A 87 -2.33 4.54 -8.47
C THR A 87 -0.89 4.44 -7.97
N LEU A 88 -0.70 4.29 -6.65
CA LEU A 88 0.64 4.11 -6.07
C LEU A 88 1.30 2.84 -6.57
N ALA A 89 0.57 1.72 -6.59
CA ALA A 89 1.08 0.45 -7.07
C ALA A 89 1.52 0.56 -8.52
N THR A 90 0.67 1.09 -9.41
CA THR A 90 1.01 1.27 -10.83
C THR A 90 2.28 2.11 -11.00
N LYS A 91 2.37 3.29 -10.39
CA LYS A 91 3.55 4.15 -10.48
C LYS A 91 4.82 3.46 -9.96
N TYR A 92 4.71 2.69 -8.88
CA TYR A 92 5.84 1.96 -8.32
C TYR A 92 6.34 0.88 -9.28
N LEU A 93 5.43 0.08 -9.84
CA LEU A 93 5.76 -0.98 -10.80
C LEU A 93 6.33 -0.41 -12.10
N GLU A 94 5.85 0.74 -12.57
CA GLU A 94 6.40 1.46 -13.73
C GLU A 94 7.79 2.02 -13.44
N THR A 95 7.99 2.60 -12.25
CA THR A 95 9.30 3.15 -11.83
C THR A 95 10.35 2.06 -11.71
N LEU A 96 9.98 0.87 -11.22
CA LEU A 96 10.86 -0.27 -11.04
C LEU A 96 10.53 -1.40 -12.04
N ALA A 97 10.34 -1.04 -13.32
CA ALA A 97 9.86 -1.95 -14.36
C ALA A 97 10.74 -3.19 -14.63
N HIS A 98 11.98 -3.20 -14.16
CA HIS A 98 12.92 -4.31 -14.34
C HIS A 98 12.91 -5.35 -13.20
N ALA A 99 12.09 -5.14 -12.17
CA ALA A 99 11.92 -6.14 -11.13
C ALA A 99 11.10 -7.34 -11.64
N ASP A 100 11.39 -8.53 -11.10
CA ASP A 100 10.82 -9.81 -11.54
C ASP A 100 9.47 -10.07 -10.86
N TYR A 101 8.45 -9.26 -11.18
CA TYR A 101 7.09 -9.37 -10.64
C TYR A 101 6.39 -10.65 -11.11
N GLN A 102 5.78 -11.40 -10.19
CA GLN A 102 5.21 -12.71 -10.47
C GLN A 102 3.67 -12.70 -10.47
N ALA A 103 3.05 -12.01 -9.52
CA ALA A 103 1.60 -12.00 -9.36
C ALA A 103 1.11 -10.80 -8.54
N LEU A 104 -0.16 -10.42 -8.77
CA LEU A 104 -0.89 -9.42 -8.01
C LEU A 104 -2.01 -10.09 -7.21
N GLY A 105 -2.07 -9.83 -5.91
CA GLY A 105 -3.18 -10.14 -5.03
C GLY A 105 -3.93 -8.86 -4.62
N ILE A 106 -5.25 -8.94 -4.59
CA ILE A 106 -6.14 -7.85 -4.16
C ILE A 106 -6.95 -8.36 -2.97
N ASN A 107 -6.71 -7.78 -1.79
CA ASN A 107 -7.37 -8.17 -0.56
C ASN A 107 -8.25 -7.03 -0.06
N LEU A 108 -9.54 -7.29 0.09
CA LEU A 108 -10.52 -6.37 0.66
C LEU A 108 -10.94 -6.88 2.04
N ARG A 109 -10.97 -5.97 3.02
CA ARG A 109 -11.52 -6.27 4.34
C ARG A 109 -12.64 -5.29 4.65
N GLY A 110 -13.76 -5.81 5.15
CA GLY A 110 -14.91 -5.02 5.57
C GLY A 110 -15.80 -5.82 6.51
N TYR A 111 -16.88 -5.19 6.96
CA TYR A 111 -17.89 -5.82 7.81
C TYR A 111 -19.30 -5.44 7.35
N VAL A 112 -20.28 -6.20 7.83
CA VAL A 112 -21.70 -5.92 7.65
C VAL A 112 -22.28 -5.66 9.04
N PRO A 113 -22.74 -4.43 9.34
CA PRO A 113 -23.26 -4.13 10.66
C PRO A 113 -24.66 -4.74 10.82
N PHE A 114 -24.86 -5.51 11.89
CA PHE A 114 -26.18 -5.97 12.28
C PHE A 114 -27.01 -4.80 12.79
N LYS A 115 -28.22 -4.63 12.26
CA LYS A 115 -29.19 -3.69 12.84
C LYS A 115 -29.80 -4.30 14.10
N GLU A 116 -29.77 -3.55 15.21
CA GLU A 116 -30.61 -3.81 16.39
C GLU A 116 -32.09 -3.54 16.09
#